data_AF-A0A139M7P7-F1
#
_entry.id   AF-A0A139M7P7-F1
#
_cell.length_a   1.000
_cell.length_b   1.000
_cell.length_c   1.000
_cell.angle_alpha   90.00
_cell.angle_beta   90.00
_cell.angle_gamma   90.00
#
_symmetry.space_group_name_H-M   'P 1'
#
loop_
_entity.id
_entity.type
_entity.pdbx_description
1 polymer ?
#
loop_
_entity_poly.entity_id
_entity_poly.type
_entity_poly.pdbx_seq_one_letter_code
_entity_poly.pdbx_strand_id
1 'polypeptide(L)'
;MPYNASKEKLIAHILDLDYVKAFQKAENTLQEEKELFEQQSKMKELQKEAVLYQKIGKIQAFKETSNAAQKIHKSLKNDPLVEDYLLKMQPVDALLNHVTGEIERKVNEALGH
;
A
#
# COMPACT_ATOMS: atom_id res chain seq x y z
N MET A 1 -26.73 -0.74 -21.98
CA MET A 1 -25.62 -0.40 -21.05
C MET A 1 -25.47 -1.46 -19.95
N PRO A 2 -25.17 -2.74 -20.25
CA PRO A 2 -25.07 -3.80 -19.22
C PRO A 2 -23.75 -3.81 -18.44
N TYR A 3 -22.64 -3.33 -19.03
CA TYR A 3 -21.32 -3.36 -18.41
C TYR A 3 -21.21 -2.48 -17.15
N ASN A 4 -21.63 -1.21 -17.23
CA ASN A 4 -21.53 -0.28 -16.11
C ASN A 4 -22.35 -0.76 -14.90
N ALA A 5 -23.57 -1.27 -15.13
CA ALA A 5 -24.41 -1.81 -14.07
C ALA A 5 -23.78 -3.05 -13.40
N SER A 6 -23.20 -3.96 -14.17
CA SER A 6 -22.49 -5.14 -13.63
C SER A 6 -21.23 -4.76 -12.85
N LYS A 7 -20.48 -3.76 -13.34
CA LYS A 7 -19.31 -3.21 -12.65
C LYS A 7 -19.70 -2.59 -11.31
N GLU A 8 -20.72 -1.75 -11.28
CA GLU A 8 -21.22 -1.12 -10.06
C GLU A 8 -21.69 -2.14 -9.04
N LYS A 9 -22.39 -3.20 -9.49
CA LYS A 9 -22.82 -4.29 -8.63
C LYS A 9 -21.64 -5.05 -8.02
N LEU A 10 -20.60 -5.34 -8.81
CA LEU A 10 -19.38 -5.98 -8.31
C LEU A 10 -18.68 -5.11 -7.25
N ILE A 11 -18.54 -3.81 -7.52
CA ILE A 11 -17.96 -2.86 -6.57
C ILE A 11 -18.77 -2.83 -5.27
N ALA A 12 -20.11 -2.73 -5.36
CA ALA A 12 -20.99 -2.72 -4.20
C ALA A 12 -20.83 -3.99 -3.34
N HIS A 13 -20.75 -5.16 -3.97
CA HIS A 13 -20.50 -6.42 -3.26
C HIS A 13 -19.14 -6.44 -2.57
N ILE A 14 -18.08 -5.97 -3.24
CA ILE A 14 -16.74 -5.90 -2.65
C ILE A 14 -16.73 -4.98 -1.42
N LEU A 15 -17.34 -3.79 -1.54
CA LEU A 15 -17.42 -2.82 -0.46
C LEU A 15 -18.26 -3.30 0.73
N ASP A 16 -19.19 -4.23 0.52
CA ASP A 16 -20.03 -4.77 1.59
C ASP A 16 -19.32 -5.83 2.44
N LEU A 17 -18.19 -6.39 1.99
CA LEU A 17 -17.44 -7.42 2.70
C LEU A 17 -16.86 -6.89 4.01
N ASP A 18 -17.03 -7.65 5.10
CA ASP A 18 -16.62 -7.22 6.45
C ASP A 18 -15.13 -6.87 6.55
N TYR A 19 -14.26 -7.65 5.88
CA TYR A 19 -12.82 -7.39 5.90
C TYR A 19 -12.43 -6.16 5.05
N VAL A 20 -13.22 -5.81 4.03
CA VAL A 20 -13.02 -4.58 3.24
C VAL A 20 -13.44 -3.36 4.06
N LYS A 21 -14.57 -3.43 4.75
CA LYS A 21 -14.99 -2.39 5.72
C LYS A 21 -13.98 -2.21 6.84
N ALA A 22 -13.46 -3.32 7.37
CA ALA A 22 -12.43 -3.30 8.41
C ALA A 22 -11.13 -2.64 7.92
N PHE A 23 -10.70 -2.95 6.70
CA PHE A 23 -9.56 -2.30 6.05
C PHE A 23 -9.79 -0.80 5.88
N GLN A 24 -10.94 -0.38 5.33
CA GLN A 24 -11.27 1.05 5.15
C GLN A 24 -11.28 1.81 6.48
N LYS A 25 -11.76 1.19 7.55
CA LYS A 25 -11.71 1.78 8.89
C LYS A 25 -10.27 1.98 9.36
N ALA A 26 -9.42 0.96 9.20
CA ALA A 26 -8.01 1.06 9.57
C ALA A 26 -7.25 2.09 8.71
N GLU A 27 -7.56 2.18 7.42
CA GLU A 27 -7.04 3.20 6.52
C GLU A 27 -7.42 4.61 6.98
N ASN A 28 -8.69 4.85 7.30
CA ASN A 28 -9.16 6.15 7.78
C ASN A 28 -8.49 6.53 9.10
N THR A 29 -8.39 5.60 10.05
CA THR A 29 -7.69 5.85 11.32
C THR A 29 -6.21 6.15 11.09
N LEU A 30 -5.55 5.43 10.19
CA LEU A 30 -4.15 5.71 9.83
C LEU A 30 -4.00 7.09 9.19
N GLN A 31 -4.95 7.50 8.33
CA GLN A 31 -4.95 8.80 7.64
C GLN A 31 -5.10 10.00 8.58
N GLU A 32 -5.73 9.82 9.74
CA GLU A 32 -5.88 10.87 10.76
C GLU A 32 -4.55 11.17 11.49
N GLU A 33 -3.61 10.21 11.51
CA GLU A 33 -2.32 10.33 12.20
C GLU A 33 -1.26 11.04 11.34
N LYS A 34 -1.32 12.37 11.35
CA LYS A 34 -0.39 13.23 10.59
C LYS A 34 1.08 12.96 10.87
N GLU A 35 1.43 12.63 12.12
CA GLU A 35 2.83 12.40 12.52
C GLU A 35 3.44 11.21 11.76
N LEU A 36 2.68 10.15 11.52
CA LEU A 36 3.15 8.98 10.77
C LEU A 36 3.47 9.36 9.31
N PHE A 37 2.69 10.24 8.69
CA PHE A 37 2.96 10.74 7.33
C PHE A 37 4.16 11.69 7.27
N GLU A 38 4.35 12.52 8.29
CA GLU A 38 5.52 13.38 8.41
C GLU A 38 6.80 12.54 8.55
N GLN A 39 6.77 11.52 9.41
CA GLN A 39 7.86 10.55 9.53
C GLN A 39 8.12 9.82 8.22
N GLN A 40 7.07 9.36 7.52
CA GLN A 40 7.21 8.72 6.20
C GLN A 40 7.85 9.67 5.17
N SER A 41 7.43 10.93 5.16
CA SER A 41 7.97 11.95 4.24
C SER A 41 9.45 12.21 4.52
N LYS A 42 9.81 12.39 5.79
CA LYS A 42 11.21 12.54 6.22
C LYS A 42 12.07 11.34 5.86
N MET A 43 11.53 10.12 6.01
CA MET A 43 12.21 8.90 5.59
C MET A 43 12.51 8.91 4.07
N LYS A 44 11.54 9.32 3.23
CA LYS A 44 11.71 9.41 1.77
C LYS A 44 12.76 10.46 1.37
N GLU A 45 12.78 11.60 2.06
CA GLU A 45 13.81 12.63 1.86
C GLU A 45 15.21 12.10 2.17
N LEU A 46 15.38 11.44 3.32
CA LEU A 46 16.64 10.81 3.70
C LEU A 46 17.06 9.73 2.69
N GLN A 47 16.13 8.92 2.18
CA GLN A 47 16.43 7.94 1.13
C GLN A 47 16.93 8.60 -0.16
N LYS A 48 16.31 9.71 -0.57
CA LYS A 48 16.72 10.49 -1.74
C LYS A 48 18.13 11.08 -1.55
N GLU A 49 18.41 11.63 -0.38
CA GLU A 49 19.73 12.15 -0.01
C GLU A 49 20.79 11.05 0.03
N ALA A 50 20.47 9.88 0.58
CA ALA A 50 21.37 8.73 0.58
C ALA A 50 21.74 8.32 -0.85
N VAL A 51 20.78 8.23 -1.78
CA VAL A 51 21.06 7.95 -3.20
C VAL A 51 21.98 9.01 -3.80
N LEU A 52 21.80 10.29 -3.46
CA LEU A 52 22.69 11.35 -3.91
C LEU A 52 24.11 11.16 -3.37
N TYR A 53 24.27 10.95 -2.05
CA TYR A 53 25.57 10.75 -1.42
C TYR A 53 26.32 9.53 -1.96
N GLN A 54 25.59 8.45 -2.26
CA GLN A 54 26.15 7.28 -2.93
C GLN A 54 26.71 7.64 -4.32
N LYS A 55 25.94 8.39 -5.13
CA LYS A 55 26.36 8.80 -6.48
C LYS A 55 27.60 9.69 -6.49
N ILE A 56 27.75 10.57 -5.50
CA ILE A 56 28.90 11.49 -5.41
C ILE A 56 30.06 10.96 -4.55
N GLY A 57 30.05 9.67 -4.20
CA GLY A 57 31.14 9.02 -3.47
C GLY A 57 31.27 9.41 -2.00
N LYS A 58 30.27 10.07 -1.40
CA LYS A 58 30.27 10.44 0.02
C LYS A 58 29.77 9.28 0.89
N ILE A 59 30.61 8.26 1.04
CA ILE A 59 30.24 6.99 1.70
C ILE A 59 29.82 7.17 3.17
N GLN A 60 30.47 8.07 3.93
CA GLN A 60 30.11 8.29 5.34
C GLN A 60 28.72 8.92 5.47
N ALA A 61 28.45 9.99 4.71
CA ALA A 61 27.13 10.63 4.67
C ALA A 61 26.03 9.68 4.18
N PHE A 62 26.34 8.83 3.19
CA PHE A 62 25.43 7.77 2.74
C PHE A 62 25.04 6.83 3.88
N LYS A 63 26.02 6.32 4.66
CA LYS A 63 25.77 5.41 5.78
C LYS A 63 24.90 6.06 6.86
N GLU A 64 25.23 7.28 7.26
CA GLU A 64 24.50 8.01 8.30
C GLU A 64 23.05 8.27 7.89
N THR A 65 22.84 8.76 6.66
CA THR A 65 21.52 9.08 6.12
C THR A 65 20.68 7.81 5.92
N SER A 66 21.30 6.74 5.42
CA SER A 66 20.63 5.44 5.27
C SER A 66 20.21 4.85 6.62
N ASN A 67 21.07 4.94 7.63
CA ASN A 67 20.76 4.49 8.99
C ASN A 67 19.61 5.31 9.60
N ALA A 68 19.59 6.63 9.38
CA ALA A 68 18.50 7.49 9.83
C ALA A 68 17.16 7.10 9.17
N ALA A 69 17.15 6.90 7.85
CA ALA A 69 15.97 6.42 7.14
C ALA A 69 15.52 5.04 7.65
N GLN A 70 16.46 4.13 7.90
CA GLN A 70 16.15 2.78 8.41
C GLN A 70 15.56 2.80 9.82
N LYS A 71 16.01 3.71 10.70
CA LYS A 71 15.41 3.88 12.04
C LYS A 71 13.95 4.33 11.93
N ILE A 72 13.66 5.32 11.08
CA ILE A 72 12.28 5.76 10.85
C ILE A 72 11.44 4.63 10.25
N HIS A 73 11.98 3.89 9.28
CA HIS A 73 11.29 2.75 8.69
C HIS A 73 10.91 1.69 9.74
N LYS A 74 11.83 1.35 10.65
CA LYS A 74 11.56 0.40 11.74
C LYS A 74 10.50 0.93 12.71
N SER A 75 10.56 2.23 13.03
CA SER A 75 9.56 2.87 13.89
C SER A 75 8.17 2.78 13.27
N LEU A 76 8.03 3.19 12.01
CA LEU A 76 6.76 3.13 11.28
C LEU A 76 6.25 1.71 11.15
N LYS A 77 7.13 0.74 10.85
CA LYS A 77 6.71 -0.66 10.68
C LYS A 77 6.20 -1.29 11.98
N ASN A 78 6.72 -0.86 13.12
CA ASN A 78 6.33 -1.37 14.44
C ASN A 78 5.21 -0.53 15.08
N ASP A 79 4.71 0.49 14.40
CA ASP A 79 3.58 1.26 14.87
C ASP A 79 2.30 0.41 14.80
N PRO A 80 1.50 0.33 15.88
CA PRO A 80 0.31 -0.51 15.91
C PRO A 80 -0.72 -0.17 14.82
N LEU A 81 -0.86 1.09 14.42
CA LEU A 81 -1.82 1.50 13.39
C LEU A 81 -1.33 1.10 12.00
N VAL A 82 -0.02 1.22 11.76
CA VAL A 82 0.60 0.77 10.50
C VAL A 82 0.54 -0.75 10.39
N GLU A 83 0.83 -1.48 11.47
CA GLU A 83 0.72 -2.94 11.52
C GLU A 83 -0.73 -3.39 11.26
N ASP A 84 -1.69 -2.77 11.95
CA ASP A 84 -3.11 -3.08 11.79
C ASP A 84 -3.62 -2.84 10.36
N TYR A 85 -3.22 -1.70 9.76
CA TYR A 85 -3.50 -1.39 8.36
C TYR A 85 -2.91 -2.45 7.42
N LEU A 86 -1.63 -2.81 7.59
CA LEU A 86 -0.95 -3.78 6.72
C LEU A 86 -1.56 -5.18 6.82
N LEU A 87 -1.92 -5.62 8.03
CA LEU A 87 -2.59 -6.90 8.25
C LEU A 87 -3.95 -6.96 7.56
N LYS A 88 -4.73 -5.87 7.63
CA LYS A 88 -6.05 -5.79 6.99
C LYS A 88 -5.98 -5.58 5.47
N MET A 89 -4.89 -5.02 4.95
CA MET A 89 -4.68 -4.82 3.52
C MET A 89 -4.50 -6.16 2.77
N GLN A 90 -3.78 -7.12 3.36
CA GLN A 90 -3.46 -8.41 2.73
C GLN A 90 -4.67 -9.17 2.14
N PRO A 91 -5.77 -9.40 2.89
CA PRO A 91 -6.95 -10.09 2.33
C PRO A 91 -7.67 -9.27 1.25
N VAL A 92 -7.62 -7.93 1.31
CA VAL A 92 -8.19 -7.06 0.28
C VAL A 92 -7.39 -7.14 -1.01
N ASP A 93 -6.05 -7.11 -0.93
CA ASP A 93 -5.17 -7.30 -2.09
C ASP A 93 -5.38 -8.67 -2.74
N ALA A 94 -5.51 -9.72 -1.93
CA ALA A 94 -5.78 -11.07 -2.41
C ALA A 94 -7.13 -11.14 -3.15
N LEU A 95 -8.17 -10.48 -2.63
CA LEU A 95 -9.46 -10.37 -3.29
C LEU A 95 -9.34 -9.68 -4.66
N LEU A 96 -8.69 -8.52 -4.72
CA LEU A 96 -8.56 -7.76 -5.97
C LEU A 96 -7.78 -8.55 -7.03
N ASN A 97 -6.70 -9.22 -6.64
CA ASN A 97 -5.93 -10.08 -7.53
C ASN A 97 -6.78 -11.25 -8.04
N HIS A 98 -7.56 -11.90 -7.17
CA HIS A 98 -8.43 -13.00 -7.58
C HIS A 98 -9.53 -12.54 -8.55
N VAL A 99 -10.21 -11.44 -8.24
CA VAL A 99 -11.26 -10.88 -9.10
C VAL A 99 -10.71 -10.49 -10.47
N THR A 100 -9.54 -9.85 -10.49
CA THR A 100 -8.88 -9.46 -11.75
C THR A 100 -8.52 -10.69 -12.58
N GLY A 101 -7.89 -11.69 -11.96
CA GLY A 101 -7.53 -12.94 -12.65
C GLY A 101 -8.74 -13.70 -13.20
N GLU A 102 -9.86 -13.74 -12.46
CA GLU A 102 -11.10 -14.37 -12.94
C GLU A 102 -11.72 -13.62 -14.12
N ILE A 103 -11.66 -12.28 -14.13
CA ILE A 103 -12.12 -11.47 -15.26
C ILE A 103 -11.23 -11.73 -16.48
N GLU A 104 -9.91 -11.68 -16.32
CA GLU A 104 -8.94 -11.93 -17.40
C GLU A 104 -9.14 -13.33 -18.00
N ARG A 105 -9.27 -14.35 -17.16
CA ARG A 105 -9.51 -15.74 -17.60
C ARG A 105 -10.78 -15.84 -18.46
N LYS A 106 -11.90 -15.29 -17.99
CA LYS A 106 -13.17 -15.34 -18.73
C LYS A 106 -13.12 -14.55 -20.04
N VAL A 107 -12.37 -13.45 -20.07
CA VAL A 107 -12.15 -12.68 -21.31
C VAL A 107 -11.34 -13.49 -22.31
N ASN A 108 -10.26 -14.14 -21.86
CA ASN A 108 -9.43 -14.98 -22.72
C ASN A 108 -10.23 -16.18 -23.28
N GLU A 109 -10.99 -16.88 -22.44
CA GLU A 109 -11.88 -17.98 -22.85
C GLU A 109 -12.90 -17.51 -23.90
N ALA A 110 -13.48 -16.32 -23.74
CA ALA A 110 -14.44 -15.76 -24.69
C ALA A 110 -13.81 -15.35 -26.03
N LEU A 111 -12.52 -15.02 -26.03
CA LEU A 111 -11.74 -14.67 -27.22
C LEU A 111 -11.16 -15.90 -27.94
N GLY A 112 -11.35 -17.11 -27.39
CA GLY A 112 -10.84 -18.35 -27.97
C GLY A 112 -9.33 -18.56 -27.78
N HIS A 113 -8.75 -17.92 -26.77
CA HIS A 113 -7.38 -18.14 -26.31
C HIS A 113 -7.33 -19.10 -25.13
#